data_AF-K4MW45-F1
#
_entry.id   AF-K4MW45-F1
#
_cell.length_a   1.000
_cell.length_b   1.000
_cell.length_c   1.000
_cell.angle_alpha   90.00
_cell.angle_beta   90.00
_cell.angle_gamma   90.00
#
_symmetry.space_group_name_H-M   'P 1'
#
loop_
_entity.id
_entity.type
_entity.pdbx_description
1 polymer ?
#
loop_
_entity_poly.entity_id
_entity_poly.type
_entity_poly.pdbx_seq_one_letter_code
_entity_poly.pdbx_strand_id
1 'polypeptide(L)'
;MIYLSTMRFCVILLFICCVTFLGCKTLPKQPAGEFHSVPDDKVPTVPDKGADGSPGSSFKNPEILSSPSESMQAGYEILTQGNNFKTGLPSIVKSQEDLQTLYSVLCGNSLKAPVIDFSKKAVVIAAAGPFNTGGYSIVPVSAIKTGKIINLVFEVKSPGPKDMVTQAFTRPYVIVSVDAEPDTEIFIEINGDAKNGKLDF
;
A
#
# COMPACT_ATOMS: atom_id res chain seq x y z
N MET A 1 18.64 -38.67 -36.73
CA MET A 1 18.87 -39.06 -35.31
C MET A 1 18.45 -38.00 -34.28
N ILE A 2 17.70 -36.95 -34.64
CA ILE A 2 17.28 -35.88 -33.70
C ILE A 2 15.88 -36.16 -33.13
N TYR A 3 15.00 -36.77 -33.92
CA TYR A 3 13.60 -37.04 -33.56
C TYR A 3 13.43 -38.04 -32.39
N LEU A 4 14.35 -39.00 -32.26
CA LEU A 4 14.30 -40.02 -31.21
C LEU A 4 14.70 -39.46 -29.81
N SER A 5 15.43 -38.33 -29.78
CA SER A 5 15.81 -37.66 -28.53
C SER A 5 14.63 -36.85 -27.97
N THR A 6 13.96 -36.07 -28.82
CA THR A 6 12.82 -35.22 -28.44
C THR A 6 11.65 -36.03 -27.89
N MET A 7 11.35 -37.19 -28.49
CA MET A 7 10.25 -38.06 -28.04
C MET A 7 10.52 -38.71 -26.67
N ARG A 8 11.79 -38.96 -26.30
CA ARG A 8 12.17 -39.52 -25.00
C ARG A 8 12.08 -38.46 -23.89
N PHE A 9 12.41 -37.21 -24.19
CA PHE A 9 12.27 -36.10 -23.24
C PHE A 9 10.80 -35.79 -22.91
N CYS A 10 9.89 -35.85 -23.89
CA CYS A 10 8.46 -35.63 -23.65
C CYS A 10 7.81 -36.72 -22.76
N VAL A 11 8.23 -37.98 -22.91
CA VAL A 11 7.71 -39.09 -22.09
C VAL A 11 8.21 -39.02 -20.64
N ILE A 12 9.47 -38.58 -20.43
CA ILE A 12 10.04 -38.38 -19.10
C ILE A 12 9.35 -37.21 -18.38
N LEU A 13 9.04 -36.12 -19.08
CA LEU A 13 8.37 -34.95 -18.50
C LEU A 13 6.92 -35.28 -18.07
N LEU A 14 6.21 -36.10 -18.84
CA LEU A 14 4.84 -36.55 -18.50
C LEU A 14 4.82 -37.48 -17.28
N PHE A 15 5.85 -38.31 -17.08
CA PHE A 15 5.93 -39.17 -15.90
C PHE A 15 6.15 -38.36 -14.61
N ILE A 16 6.94 -37.28 -14.66
CA ILE A 16 7.18 -36.41 -13.49
C ILE A 16 5.89 -35.69 -13.06
N CYS A 17 5.01 -35.31 -14.00
CA CYS A 17 3.71 -34.70 -13.68
C CYS A 17 2.71 -35.67 -13.01
N CYS A 18 2.83 -36.98 -13.23
CA CYS A 18 1.91 -37.96 -12.62
C CYS A 18 2.27 -38.32 -11.16
N VAL A 19 3.49 -38.07 -10.70
CA VAL A 19 3.92 -38.47 -9.33
C VAL A 19 3.59 -37.41 -8.26
N THR A 20 3.15 -36.21 -8.64
CA THR A 20 2.86 -35.11 -7.69
C THR A 20 1.38 -34.98 -7.29
N PHE A 21 0.48 -35.81 -7.84
CA PHE A 21 -0.96 -35.72 -7.56
C PHE A 21 -1.52 -36.77 -6.58
N LEU A 22 -0.69 -37.62 -5.98
CA LEU A 22 -1.10 -38.53 -4.89
C LEU A 22 -0.59 -38.05 -3.54
N GLY A 23 -1.28 -37.05 -2.98
CA GLY A 23 -0.94 -36.46 -1.69
C GLY A 23 -2.13 -35.86 -0.95
N CYS A 24 -3.31 -36.49 -0.98
CA CYS A 24 -4.37 -36.18 -0.02
C CYS A 24 -3.97 -36.71 1.36
N LYS A 25 -3.62 -35.82 2.30
CA LYS A 25 -3.66 -36.14 3.73
C LYS A 25 -4.40 -35.04 4.50
N THR A 26 -5.49 -35.49 5.08
CA THR A 26 -6.42 -34.86 6.00
C THR A 26 -5.71 -34.25 7.22
N LEU A 27 -6.05 -33.00 7.55
CA LEU A 27 -5.61 -32.33 8.79
C LEU A 27 -6.50 -32.75 9.98
N PRO A 28 -5.94 -33.21 11.10
CA PRO A 28 -6.70 -33.35 12.35
C PRO A 28 -6.89 -31.99 13.03
N LYS A 29 -8.13 -31.73 13.43
CA LYS A 29 -8.59 -30.63 14.27
C LYS A 29 -8.19 -30.93 15.73
N GLN A 30 -7.48 -30.02 16.40
CA GLN A 30 -7.32 -30.03 17.86
C GLN A 30 -7.83 -28.72 18.48
N PRO A 31 -8.23 -28.75 19.77
CA PRO A 31 -9.34 -27.99 20.31
C PRO A 31 -8.87 -26.70 20.98
N ALA A 32 -9.83 -25.79 21.17
CA ALA A 32 -9.69 -24.58 21.95
C ALA A 32 -9.34 -24.92 23.42
N GLY A 33 -8.18 -24.46 23.87
CA GLY A 33 -7.78 -24.46 25.27
C GLY A 33 -8.15 -23.15 25.94
N GLU A 34 -9.22 -23.20 26.74
CA GLU A 34 -9.37 -22.70 28.11
C GLU A 34 -8.61 -21.41 28.50
N PHE A 35 -9.34 -20.30 28.57
CA PHE A 35 -8.96 -19.09 29.31
C PHE A 35 -9.28 -19.29 30.80
N HIS A 36 -8.27 -19.22 31.66
CA HIS A 36 -8.46 -19.06 33.08
C HIS A 36 -8.70 -17.58 33.43
N SER A 37 -9.75 -17.34 34.19
CA SER A 37 -10.22 -16.06 34.71
C SER A 37 -9.63 -15.75 36.11
N VAL A 38 -9.18 -14.48 36.26
CA VAL A 38 -9.38 -13.56 37.44
C VAL A 38 -8.61 -13.94 38.74
N PRO A 39 -7.99 -12.98 39.49
CA PRO A 39 -8.72 -12.09 40.40
C PRO A 39 -8.39 -10.59 40.35
N ASP A 40 -9.44 -9.83 40.66
CA ASP A 40 -9.52 -8.43 41.08
C ASP A 40 -8.49 -8.03 42.14
N ASP A 41 -8.02 -6.77 42.07
CA ASP A 41 -7.65 -6.05 43.29
C ASP A 41 -7.85 -4.52 43.17
N LYS A 42 -8.84 -4.07 43.96
CA LYS A 42 -8.95 -2.84 44.77
C LYS A 42 -8.78 -1.44 44.14
N VAL A 43 -9.94 -0.79 44.04
CA VAL A 43 -10.19 0.64 44.26
C VAL A 43 -9.90 1.03 45.72
N PRO A 44 -9.37 2.25 45.96
CA PRO A 44 -10.00 3.13 46.96
C PRO A 44 -10.29 4.54 46.43
N THR A 45 -11.26 5.17 47.10
CA THR A 45 -12.06 6.34 46.72
C THR A 45 -11.75 7.55 47.62
N VAL A 46 -11.48 8.75 47.01
CA VAL A 46 -11.90 10.15 47.41
C VAL A 46 -11.15 10.86 48.58
N PRO A 47 -11.11 12.23 48.76
CA PRO A 47 -11.78 13.41 48.10
C PRO A 47 -10.94 14.68 47.72
N ASP A 48 -11.50 15.45 46.76
CA ASP A 48 -11.82 16.90 46.59
C ASP A 48 -11.14 18.08 47.38
N LYS A 49 -10.67 19.14 46.67
CA LYS A 49 -11.14 20.58 46.74
C LYS A 49 -10.16 21.68 46.25
N GLY A 50 -10.73 22.68 45.55
CA GLY A 50 -10.31 24.11 45.48
C GLY A 50 -9.76 24.57 44.11
N ALA A 51 -10.47 25.28 43.22
CA ALA A 51 -11.18 26.59 43.21
C ALA A 51 -10.29 27.81 42.85
N ASP A 52 -10.90 28.70 42.03
CA ASP A 52 -10.51 30.07 41.60
C ASP A 52 -9.64 30.17 40.33
N GLY A 53 -9.90 30.98 39.28
CA GLY A 53 -10.91 32.00 38.98
C GLY A 53 -10.72 32.50 37.52
N SER A 54 -11.79 33.00 36.89
CA SER A 54 -11.81 33.75 35.60
C SER A 54 -11.74 35.28 35.93
N PRO A 55 -11.65 36.29 35.02
CA PRO A 55 -11.90 36.28 33.57
C PRO A 55 -11.03 37.22 32.66
N GLY A 56 -11.18 37.04 31.34
CA GLY A 56 -11.29 38.16 30.40
C GLY A 56 -10.05 38.61 29.62
N SER A 57 -10.09 38.46 28.29
CA SER A 57 -9.70 39.51 27.34
C SER A 57 -10.07 39.09 25.91
N SER A 58 -11.20 39.65 25.47
CA SER A 58 -11.65 39.70 24.09
C SER A 58 -10.60 40.40 23.21
N PHE A 59 -9.96 39.65 22.31
CA PHE A 59 -9.44 40.22 21.07
C PHE A 59 -10.33 39.80 19.92
N LYS A 60 -10.98 40.82 19.33
CA LYS A 60 -11.77 40.71 18.12
C LYS A 60 -10.85 40.41 16.93
N ASN A 61 -11.30 39.45 16.15
CA ASN A 61 -10.99 39.05 14.78
C ASN A 61 -10.28 40.09 13.88
N PRO A 62 -9.43 39.61 12.95
CA PRO A 62 -9.60 39.96 11.55
C PRO A 62 -10.06 38.72 10.78
N GLU A 63 -11.16 38.86 10.04
CA GLU A 63 -11.66 37.88 9.07
C GLU A 63 -10.50 37.32 8.22
N ILE A 64 -10.08 36.10 8.54
CA ILE A 64 -9.48 35.24 7.54
C ILE A 64 -10.65 34.80 6.67
N LEU A 65 -10.59 35.18 5.39
CA LEU A 65 -11.42 34.65 4.33
C LEU A 65 -11.13 33.14 4.19
N SER A 66 -11.59 32.34 5.15
CA SER A 66 -11.63 30.89 5.05
C SER A 66 -12.95 30.55 4.40
N SER A 67 -12.99 30.58 3.07
CA SER A 67 -13.90 29.68 2.39
C SER A 67 -13.51 28.27 2.83
N PRO A 68 -14.43 27.47 3.42
CA PRO A 68 -14.21 26.05 3.52
C PRO A 68 -14.12 25.57 2.08
N SER A 69 -12.91 25.28 1.60
CA SER A 69 -12.76 24.49 0.39
C SER A 69 -13.38 23.14 0.73
N GLU A 70 -14.60 22.93 0.25
CA GLU A 70 -15.31 21.66 0.43
C GLU A 70 -14.37 20.53 -0.01
N SER A 71 -14.08 19.63 0.93
CA SER A 71 -13.27 18.46 0.67
C SER A 71 -14.17 17.35 0.11
N MET A 72 -13.71 16.70 -0.95
CA MET A 72 -14.43 15.60 -1.59
C MET A 72 -13.50 14.41 -1.80
N GLN A 73 -14.05 13.20 -1.85
CA GLN A 73 -13.30 12.01 -2.22
C GLN A 73 -12.96 12.09 -3.72
N ALA A 74 -11.68 12.06 -4.06
CA ALA A 74 -11.24 11.87 -5.45
C ALA A 74 -11.41 10.40 -5.85
N GLY A 75 -11.91 10.17 -7.06
CA GLY A 75 -11.96 8.84 -7.65
C GLY A 75 -10.56 8.36 -8.01
N TYR A 76 -10.28 7.09 -7.77
CA TYR A 76 -9.02 6.45 -8.17
C TYR A 76 -9.24 4.99 -8.57
N GLU A 77 -8.31 4.46 -9.35
CA GLU A 77 -8.28 3.07 -9.79
C GLU A 77 -6.87 2.51 -9.68
N ILE A 78 -6.72 1.30 -9.14
CA ILE A 78 -5.44 0.59 -9.11
C ILE A 78 -5.16 0.04 -10.51
N LEU A 79 -4.06 0.48 -11.13
CA LEU A 79 -3.62 0.00 -12.44
C LEU A 79 -2.75 -1.25 -12.33
N THR A 80 -1.80 -1.26 -11.39
CA THR A 80 -0.93 -2.41 -11.14
C THR A 80 -0.24 -2.32 -9.78
N GLN A 81 0.25 -3.46 -9.29
CA GLN A 81 1.00 -3.60 -8.05
C GLN A 81 2.16 -4.58 -8.25
N GLY A 82 3.23 -4.40 -7.47
CA GLY A 82 4.36 -5.31 -7.50
C GLY A 82 5.34 -5.08 -6.34
N ASN A 83 6.45 -5.80 -6.35
CA ASN A 83 7.45 -5.83 -5.26
C ASN A 83 8.89 -5.54 -5.69
N ASN A 84 9.09 -5.06 -6.91
CA ASN A 84 10.41 -4.80 -7.49
C ASN A 84 10.50 -3.40 -8.12
N PHE A 85 10.04 -2.37 -7.40
CA PHE A 85 10.11 -1.00 -7.91
C PHE A 85 11.56 -0.54 -8.11
N LYS A 86 11.82 0.21 -9.19
CA LYS A 86 13.14 0.78 -9.47
C LYS A 86 13.26 2.19 -8.91
N THR A 87 14.38 2.49 -8.29
CA THR A 87 14.66 3.83 -7.75
C THR A 87 14.86 4.85 -8.86
N GLY A 88 14.53 6.12 -8.59
CA GLY A 88 14.73 7.23 -9.54
C GLY A 88 13.62 7.39 -10.59
N LEU A 89 12.52 6.64 -10.47
CA LEU A 89 11.32 6.83 -11.25
C LEU A 89 10.42 7.93 -10.67
N PRO A 90 9.64 8.65 -11.49
CA PRO A 90 8.72 9.66 -11.01
C PRO A 90 7.62 9.05 -10.14
N SER A 91 7.14 9.82 -9.15
CA SER A 91 5.98 9.46 -8.33
C SER A 91 4.66 9.92 -8.93
N ILE A 92 4.68 10.87 -9.86
CA ILE A 92 3.50 11.41 -10.55
C ILE A 92 3.79 11.45 -12.06
N VAL A 93 2.84 10.94 -12.84
CA VAL A 93 2.88 10.90 -14.30
C VAL A 93 1.64 11.60 -14.84
N LYS A 94 1.83 12.56 -15.75
CA LYS A 94 0.77 13.38 -16.35
C LYS A 94 0.68 13.25 -17.89
N SER A 95 1.34 12.26 -18.48
CA SER A 95 1.30 12.00 -19.92
C SER A 95 1.33 10.51 -20.25
N GLN A 96 0.79 10.15 -21.42
CA GLN A 96 0.76 8.76 -21.90
C GLN A 96 2.16 8.25 -22.26
N GLU A 97 3.03 9.13 -22.75
CA GLU A 97 4.41 8.82 -23.11
C GLU A 97 5.23 8.47 -21.86
N ASP A 98 5.11 9.28 -20.80
CA ASP A 98 5.76 9.01 -19.52
C ASP A 98 5.25 7.73 -18.87
N LEU A 99 3.94 7.47 -18.97
CA LEU A 99 3.34 6.23 -18.47
C LEU A 99 3.87 5.01 -19.22
N GLN A 100 4.01 5.09 -20.54
CA GLN A 100 4.59 4.02 -21.35
C GLN A 100 6.07 3.80 -21.03
N THR A 101 6.82 4.87 -20.77
CA THR A 101 8.23 4.80 -20.33
C THR A 101 8.33 4.10 -18.97
N LEU A 102 7.49 4.48 -18.01
CA LEU A 102 7.41 3.85 -16.70
C LEU A 102 7.14 2.34 -16.80
N TYR A 103 6.15 1.94 -17.60
CA TYR A 103 5.82 0.53 -17.81
C TYR A 103 6.96 -0.25 -18.47
N SER A 104 7.66 0.36 -19.43
CA SER A 104 8.82 -0.26 -20.08
C SER A 104 9.95 -0.52 -19.09
N VAL A 105 10.15 0.37 -18.11
CA VAL A 105 11.16 0.18 -17.05
C VAL A 105 10.76 -0.90 -16.05
N LEU A 106 9.49 -0.97 -15.67
CA LEU A 106 8.99 -1.91 -14.66
C LEU A 106 8.77 -3.32 -15.19
N CYS A 107 8.22 -3.45 -16.39
CA CYS A 107 7.74 -4.70 -16.95
C CYS A 107 8.53 -5.16 -18.19
N GLY A 108 9.48 -4.35 -18.66
CA GLY A 108 10.07 -4.52 -19.99
C GLY A 108 9.08 -4.14 -21.10
N ASN A 109 9.54 -4.23 -22.35
CA ASN A 109 8.77 -3.78 -23.52
C ASN A 109 7.61 -4.73 -23.90
N SER A 110 7.39 -5.81 -23.14
CA SER A 110 6.35 -6.81 -23.41
C SER A 110 4.96 -6.38 -22.92
N LEU A 111 4.89 -5.48 -21.93
CA LEU A 111 3.62 -4.94 -21.42
C LEU A 111 3.45 -3.48 -21.85
N LYS A 112 2.30 -3.19 -22.46
CA LYS A 112 1.90 -1.82 -22.80
C LYS A 112 1.21 -1.19 -21.60
N ALA A 113 1.47 0.10 -21.39
CA ALA A 113 0.71 0.89 -20.43
C ALA A 113 -0.77 0.95 -20.84
N PRO A 114 -1.70 1.03 -19.87
CA PRO A 114 -3.09 1.34 -20.17
C PRO A 114 -3.20 2.73 -20.82
N VAL A 115 -4.24 2.93 -21.64
CA VAL A 115 -4.53 4.23 -22.25
C VAL A 115 -5.32 5.07 -21.25
N ILE A 116 -4.80 6.24 -20.89
CA ILE A 116 -5.39 7.13 -19.88
C ILE A 116 -5.70 8.51 -20.51
N ASP A 117 -6.87 9.07 -20.21
CA ASP A 117 -7.22 10.45 -20.54
C ASP A 117 -6.59 11.41 -19.52
N PHE A 118 -5.38 11.89 -19.82
CA PHE A 118 -4.64 12.81 -18.96
C PHE A 118 -5.24 14.22 -18.86
N SER A 119 -6.31 14.53 -19.61
CA SER A 119 -7.09 15.75 -19.38
C SER A 119 -7.97 15.66 -18.13
N LYS A 120 -8.22 14.44 -17.62
CA LYS A 120 -9.08 14.17 -16.47
C LYS A 120 -8.41 13.35 -15.38
N LYS A 121 -7.25 12.77 -15.65
CA LYS A 121 -6.54 11.89 -14.73
C LYS A 121 -5.06 12.21 -14.64
N ALA A 122 -4.49 11.92 -13.49
CA ALA A 122 -3.05 11.72 -13.32
C ALA A 122 -2.78 10.27 -12.90
N VAL A 123 -1.54 9.81 -13.07
CA VAL A 123 -1.09 8.53 -12.53
C VAL A 123 -0.13 8.78 -11.38
N VAL A 124 -0.35 8.10 -10.27
CA VAL A 124 0.43 8.21 -9.04
C VAL A 124 1.05 6.87 -8.70
N ILE A 125 2.32 6.91 -8.31
CA ILE A 125 3.11 5.76 -7.94
C ILE A 125 3.53 5.94 -6.48
N ALA A 126 3.08 5.02 -5.63
CA ALA A 126 3.57 4.90 -4.27
C ALA A 126 4.50 3.68 -4.20
N ALA A 127 5.69 3.86 -3.65
CA ALA A 127 6.68 2.80 -3.47
C ALA A 127 7.37 2.94 -2.11
N ALA A 128 7.76 1.84 -1.49
CA ALA A 128 8.35 1.78 -0.15
C ALA A 128 9.51 0.80 -0.08
N GLY A 129 10.29 0.86 1.01
CA GLY A 129 11.43 -0.02 1.25
C GLY A 129 12.81 0.56 0.89
N PRO A 130 13.84 -0.29 0.72
CA PRO A 130 13.76 -1.74 0.55
C PRO A 130 13.40 -2.50 1.84
N PHE A 131 12.71 -3.62 1.71
CA PHE A 131 12.48 -4.61 2.76
C PHE A 131 13.36 -5.85 2.55
N ASN A 132 13.72 -6.56 3.61
CA ASN A 132 14.56 -7.76 3.57
C ASN A 132 13.82 -9.04 3.17
N THR A 133 12.49 -9.00 3.13
CA THR A 133 11.63 -10.11 2.70
C THR A 133 10.58 -9.63 1.70
N GLY A 134 9.93 -10.57 1.03
CA GLY A 134 8.62 -10.34 0.42
C GLY A 134 7.51 -10.24 1.46
N GLY A 135 6.26 -10.25 0.99
CA GLY A 135 5.06 -10.17 1.85
C GLY A 135 4.59 -8.75 2.16
N TYR A 136 5.41 -7.73 1.87
CA TYR A 136 5.00 -6.33 1.97
C TYR A 136 4.18 -5.89 0.75
N SER A 137 3.20 -5.03 0.97
CA SER A 137 2.41 -4.40 -0.10
C SER A 137 2.11 -2.93 0.24
N ILE A 138 1.65 -2.16 -0.74
CA ILE A 138 1.17 -0.79 -0.55
C ILE A 138 -0.27 -0.72 -0.99
N VAL A 139 -1.13 -0.13 -0.16
CA VAL A 139 -2.55 0.05 -0.43
C VAL A 139 -2.94 1.52 -0.35
N PRO A 140 -3.79 2.03 -1.26
CA PRO A 140 -4.39 3.34 -1.09
C PRO A 140 -5.35 3.33 0.10
N VAL A 141 -5.28 4.37 0.93
CA VAL A 141 -6.11 4.55 2.13
C VAL A 141 -7.11 5.68 1.92
N SER A 142 -6.67 6.80 1.36
CA SER A 142 -7.54 7.94 1.09
C SER A 142 -7.05 8.75 -0.12
N ALA A 143 -7.99 9.46 -0.74
CA ALA A 143 -7.71 10.41 -1.80
C ALA A 143 -8.69 11.58 -1.64
N ILE A 144 -8.23 12.66 -1.01
CA ILE A 144 -9.10 13.79 -0.66
C ILE A 144 -8.72 15.00 -1.51
N LYS A 145 -9.67 15.46 -2.33
CA LYS A 145 -9.56 16.69 -3.13
C LYS A 145 -10.13 17.86 -2.34
N THR A 146 -9.33 18.91 -2.22
CA THR A 146 -9.69 20.18 -1.59
C THR A 146 -9.29 21.30 -2.55
N GLY A 147 -10.26 21.82 -3.32
CA GLY A 147 -9.97 22.74 -4.42
C GLY A 147 -9.10 22.08 -5.51
N LYS A 148 -7.93 22.67 -5.81
CA LYS A 148 -6.96 22.15 -6.79
C LYS A 148 -5.88 21.25 -6.19
N ILE A 149 -6.04 20.84 -4.93
CA ILE A 149 -5.09 19.99 -4.23
C ILE A 149 -5.74 18.63 -4.00
N ILE A 150 -5.00 17.55 -4.26
CA ILE A 150 -5.37 16.20 -3.85
C ILE A 150 -4.31 15.65 -2.91
N ASN A 151 -4.74 15.22 -1.72
CA ASN A 151 -3.90 14.47 -0.80
C ASN A 151 -4.20 12.97 -0.95
N LEU A 152 -3.22 12.21 -1.43
CA LEU A 152 -3.27 10.75 -1.54
C LEU A 152 -2.48 10.13 -0.39
N VAL A 153 -3.15 9.33 0.43
CA VAL A 153 -2.52 8.59 1.52
C VAL A 153 -2.50 7.12 1.16
N PHE A 154 -1.32 6.52 1.29
CA PHE A 154 -1.07 5.11 1.15
C PHE A 154 -0.56 4.52 2.46
N GLU A 155 -0.68 3.21 2.61
CA GLU A 155 -0.16 2.48 3.75
C GLU A 155 0.63 1.25 3.28
N VAL A 156 1.81 1.06 3.90
CA VAL A 156 2.58 -0.17 3.79
C VAL A 156 1.94 -1.24 4.68
N LYS A 157 1.51 -2.34 4.09
CA LYS A 157 1.07 -3.53 4.83
C LYS A 157 2.23 -4.51 4.97
N SER A 158 2.57 -4.84 6.21
CA SER A 158 3.55 -5.89 6.52
C SER A 158 2.92 -7.29 6.42
N PRO A 159 3.71 -8.33 6.13
CA PRO A 159 3.24 -9.70 6.31
C PRO A 159 2.86 -9.97 7.78
N GLY A 160 1.96 -10.91 8.01
CA GLY A 160 1.60 -11.36 9.35
C GLY A 160 2.74 -12.14 10.01
N PRO A 161 2.78 -12.24 11.36
CA PRO A 161 3.88 -12.88 12.10
C PRO A 161 4.15 -14.36 11.76
N LYS A 162 3.21 -15.03 11.09
CA LYS A 162 3.30 -16.46 10.71
C LYS A 162 3.20 -16.67 9.20
N ASP A 163 3.19 -15.59 8.43
CA ASP A 163 3.11 -15.70 6.98
C ASP A 163 4.43 -16.24 6.44
N MET A 164 4.33 -17.21 5.54
CA MET A 164 5.48 -17.65 4.77
C MET A 164 5.82 -16.57 3.73
N VAL A 165 7.03 -16.02 3.82
CA VAL A 165 7.51 -14.96 2.92
C VAL A 165 8.75 -15.38 2.16
N THR A 166 8.93 -14.80 0.98
CA THR A 166 10.18 -14.95 0.22
C THR A 166 11.32 -14.21 0.90
N GLN A 167 12.53 -14.80 0.88
CA GLN A 167 13.75 -14.18 1.41
C GLN A 167 14.48 -13.47 0.25
N ALA A 168 14.20 -12.18 0.07
CA ALA A 168 14.82 -11.35 -0.96
C ALA A 168 14.60 -9.87 -0.63
N PHE A 169 15.50 -9.01 -1.09
CA PHE A 169 15.26 -7.57 -1.04
C PHE A 169 14.11 -7.18 -1.96
N THR A 170 13.10 -6.51 -1.42
CA THR A 170 11.93 -6.08 -2.18
C THR A 170 11.67 -4.58 -2.04
N ARG A 171 10.98 -4.01 -3.03
CA ARG A 171 10.48 -2.63 -3.04
C ARG A 171 9.02 -2.65 -3.52
N PRO A 172 8.04 -2.84 -2.62
CA PRO A 172 6.63 -2.84 -2.98
C PRO A 172 6.22 -1.50 -3.58
N TYR A 173 5.30 -1.58 -4.53
CA TYR A 173 4.69 -0.42 -5.16
C TYR A 173 3.25 -0.68 -5.57
N VAL A 174 2.49 0.40 -5.67
CA VAL A 174 1.18 0.47 -6.32
C VAL A 174 1.17 1.64 -7.29
N ILE A 175 0.58 1.42 -8.46
CA ILE A 175 0.31 2.46 -9.46
C ILE A 175 -1.20 2.65 -9.50
N VAL A 176 -1.65 3.88 -9.29
CA VAL A 176 -3.06 4.25 -9.37
C VAL A 176 -3.28 5.34 -10.42
N SER A 177 -4.42 5.31 -11.10
CA SER A 177 -4.95 6.52 -11.75
C SER A 177 -5.82 7.27 -10.74
N VAL A 178 -5.77 8.59 -10.75
CA VAL A 178 -6.59 9.46 -9.89
C VAL A 178 -7.26 10.52 -10.75
N ASP A 179 -8.52 10.82 -10.47
CA ASP A 179 -9.28 11.89 -11.11
C ASP A 179 -8.65 13.24 -10.73
N ALA A 180 -7.95 13.85 -11.67
CA ALA A 180 -7.15 15.05 -11.48
C ALA A 180 -7.05 15.83 -12.79
N GLU A 181 -7.39 17.11 -12.75
CA GLU A 181 -7.20 18.01 -13.88
C GLU A 181 -5.70 18.35 -14.05
N PRO A 182 -5.24 18.79 -15.24
CA PRO A 182 -3.81 18.99 -15.49
C PRO A 182 -3.11 19.94 -14.50
N ASP A 183 -3.82 20.95 -14.02
CA ASP A 183 -3.36 21.96 -13.06
C ASP A 183 -3.59 21.57 -11.59
N THR A 184 -4.09 20.37 -11.32
CA THR A 184 -4.24 19.83 -9.96
C THR A 184 -2.87 19.47 -9.38
N GLU A 185 -2.62 19.92 -8.15
CA GLU A 185 -1.47 19.57 -7.34
C GLU A 185 -1.76 18.31 -6.52
N ILE A 186 -0.80 17.39 -6.45
CA ILE A 186 -0.97 16.09 -5.79
C ILE A 186 0.11 15.91 -4.74
N PHE A 187 -0.29 15.71 -3.49
CA PHE A 187 0.58 15.33 -2.39
C PHE A 187 0.43 13.84 -2.10
N ILE A 188 1.55 13.17 -1.82
CA ILE A 188 1.60 11.73 -1.59
C ILE A 188 2.17 11.51 -0.18
N GLU A 189 1.40 10.83 0.65
CA GLU A 189 1.83 10.36 1.98
C GLU A 189 1.86 8.83 1.96
N ILE A 190 2.94 8.24 2.51
CA ILE A 190 3.06 6.79 2.65
C ILE A 190 3.33 6.48 4.13
N ASN A 191 2.32 5.90 4.77
CA ASN A 191 2.38 5.46 6.15
C ASN A 191 3.01 4.08 6.27
N GLY A 192 3.79 3.87 7.33
CA GLY A 192 4.45 2.58 7.60
C GLY A 192 5.71 2.32 6.76
N ASP A 193 6.19 3.28 5.95
CA ASP A 193 7.54 3.18 5.38
C ASP A 193 8.59 3.45 6.47
N ALA A 194 9.55 2.55 6.61
CA ALA A 194 10.56 2.58 7.67
C ALA A 194 11.47 3.84 7.62
N LYS A 195 11.36 4.66 6.57
CA LYS A 195 12.08 5.92 6.42
C LYS A 195 11.38 7.13 7.06
N ASN A 196 10.08 7.04 7.35
CA ASN A 196 9.29 8.13 7.95
C ASN A 196 9.04 7.94 9.45
N GLY A 197 9.36 6.76 10.00
CA GLY A 197 9.30 6.47 11.43
C GLY A 197 10.69 6.44 12.04
N LYS A 198 10.98 7.38 12.93
CA LYS A 198 12.05 7.32 13.93
C LYS A 198 12.10 5.90 14.53
N LEU A 199 13.03 5.07 14.08
CA LEU A 199 13.38 3.81 14.73
C LEU A 199 14.46 4.14 15.73
N ASP A 200 14.02 4.45 16.96
CA ASP A 200 14.89 4.41 18.13
C ASP A 200 15.36 2.94 18.28
N PHE A 201 16.64 2.70 17.99
CA PHE A 201 17.39 1.56 18.51
C PHE A 201 18.19 2.04 19.73
#